data_AF-A0A7C4UT66-F1
#
_entry.id   AF-A0A7C4UT66-F1
#
_cell.length_a   1.000
_cell.length_b   1.000
_cell.length_c   1.000
_cell.angle_alpha   90.00
_cell.angle_beta   90.00
_cell.angle_gamma   90.00
#
_symmetry.space_group_name_H-M   'P 1'
#
loop_
_entity.id
_entity.type
_entity.pdbx_description
1 polymer ?
#
loop_
_entity_poly.entity_id
_entity_poly.type
_entity_poly.pdbx_seq_one_letter_code
_entity_poly.pdbx_strand_id
1 'polypeptide(L)'
;MRISGQKATIVIALAAFLAGLLLGWLVIGWWLWPVEYYDTDPIDLRAEHKLAYVTMVADSYFVTHDLDQARQRLAGWPPDELAAILTNLQSEYMRQGRGSDAQRIAALARDLGITPSAQPTPPAAGTAPAPRKGILANLFAICGVLIGIAILLAAAALGWSYLQKRRGVQVAQPAAGPAPAPTAVPGAPAAPAPAAPPVSTLGTFTSTYNLGDDSFDESFAIETPSGEFLGECGMGISETLGEGTPSLVTAFEVWLFDKSDIRTVTKVLMSQYAFEDAELRTRLAPKGEAILAEPGKVFTLETSTLRVRAEIKEMVYGAGEGPEQSHFARLSVQLTAMPKRPEE
;
A
#
# COMPACT_ATOMS: atom_id res chain seq x y z
N MET A 1 -19.43 -42.16 -25.32
CA MET A 1 -18.18 -41.87 -24.58
C MET A 1 -18.25 -40.42 -24.06
N ARG A 2 -18.94 -40.18 -22.92
CA ARG A 2 -19.21 -38.83 -22.36
C ARG A 2 -18.64 -38.62 -20.95
N ILE A 3 -17.84 -39.58 -20.45
CA ILE A 3 -17.48 -39.69 -19.03
C ILE A 3 -16.20 -38.91 -18.66
N SER A 4 -15.37 -38.47 -19.63
CA SER A 4 -14.08 -37.83 -19.31
C SER A 4 -14.20 -36.35 -18.89
N GLY A 5 -15.22 -35.62 -19.36
CA GLY A 5 -15.38 -34.20 -19.03
C GLY A 5 -15.77 -33.96 -17.57
N GLN A 6 -16.63 -34.81 -17.00
CA GLN A 6 -17.20 -34.60 -15.68
C GLN A 6 -16.18 -34.79 -14.55
N LYS A 7 -15.22 -35.72 -14.71
CA LYS A 7 -14.12 -35.93 -13.75
C LYS A 7 -13.15 -34.74 -13.73
N ALA A 8 -12.89 -34.13 -14.89
CA ALA A 8 -12.04 -32.94 -14.98
C ALA A 8 -12.71 -31.73 -14.30
N THR A 9 -14.02 -31.54 -14.46
CA THR A 9 -14.75 -30.46 -13.79
C THR A 9 -14.73 -30.60 -12.26
N ILE A 10 -14.87 -31.82 -11.73
CA ILE A 10 -14.84 -32.07 -10.28
C ILE A 10 -13.45 -31.79 -9.70
N VAL A 11 -12.38 -32.18 -10.40
CA VAL A 11 -11.00 -31.93 -9.95
C VAL A 11 -10.69 -30.42 -9.95
N ILE A 12 -11.14 -29.68 -10.96
CA ILE A 12 -10.95 -28.22 -11.02
C ILE A 12 -11.75 -27.52 -9.91
N ALA A 13 -12.98 -27.95 -9.66
CA ALA A 13 -13.81 -27.40 -8.58
C ALA A 13 -13.19 -27.65 -7.20
N LEU A 14 -12.66 -28.86 -6.97
CA LEU A 14 -11.99 -29.21 -5.72
C LEU A 14 -10.69 -28.42 -5.53
N ALA A 15 -9.91 -28.23 -6.60
CA ALA A 15 -8.70 -27.41 -6.57
C ALA A 15 -9.00 -25.93 -6.29
N ALA A 16 -10.05 -25.37 -6.90
CA ALA A 16 -10.49 -24.00 -6.65
C ALA A 16 -10.98 -23.80 -5.20
N PHE A 17 -11.72 -24.78 -4.66
CA PHE A 17 -12.16 -24.76 -3.27
C PHE A 17 -10.98 -24.81 -2.29
N LEU A 18 -10.02 -25.71 -2.51
CA LEU A 18 -8.82 -25.79 -1.68
C LEU A 18 -7.95 -24.53 -1.78
N ALA A 19 -7.82 -23.96 -2.98
CA ALA A 19 -7.12 -22.69 -3.17
C ALA A 19 -7.80 -21.54 -2.42
N GLY A 20 -9.14 -21.45 -2.51
CA GLY A 20 -9.93 -20.47 -1.77
C GLY A 20 -9.82 -20.63 -0.25
N LEU A 21 -9.80 -21.87 0.25
CA LEU A 21 -9.63 -22.16 1.68
C LEU A 21 -8.24 -21.76 2.18
N LEU A 22 -7.20 -22.02 1.38
CA LEU A 22 -5.82 -21.61 1.70
C LEU A 22 -5.68 -20.08 1.72
N LEU A 23 -6.28 -19.40 0.73
CA LEU A 23 -6.31 -17.94 0.64
C LEU A 23 -7.08 -17.32 1.81
N GLY A 24 -8.25 -17.88 2.13
CA GLY A 24 -9.07 -17.43 3.26
C GLY A 24 -8.32 -17.56 4.58
N TRP A 25 -7.64 -18.68 4.82
CA TRP A 25 -6.81 -18.84 6.03
C TRP A 25 -5.68 -17.80 6.09
N LEU A 26 -4.98 -17.56 4.98
CA LEU A 26 -3.90 -16.58 4.95
C LEU A 26 -4.39 -15.16 5.25
N VAL A 27 -5.53 -14.77 4.67
CA VAL A 27 -6.13 -13.44 4.89
C VAL A 27 -6.62 -13.29 6.33
N ILE A 28 -7.27 -14.31 6.89
CA ILE A 28 -7.78 -14.24 8.26
C ILE A 28 -6.63 -14.17 9.27
N GLY A 29 -5.59 -15.00 9.11
CA GLY A 29 -4.50 -15.09 10.08
C GLY A 29 -3.49 -13.93 10.05
N TRP A 30 -3.47 -13.12 9.00
CA TRP A 30 -2.46 -12.06 8.82
C TRP A 30 -3.04 -10.66 8.55
N TRP A 31 -4.30 -10.55 8.10
CA TRP A 31 -4.93 -9.26 7.80
C TRP A 31 -6.11 -8.96 8.72
N LEU A 32 -7.00 -9.94 8.96
CA LEU A 32 -8.21 -9.72 9.78
C LEU A 32 -7.93 -9.82 11.28
N TRP A 33 -6.96 -10.63 11.69
CA TRP A 33 -6.59 -10.83 13.09
C TRP A 33 -5.07 -10.80 13.24
N PRO A 34 -4.44 -9.62 13.27
CA PRO A 34 -3.00 -9.53 13.53
C PRO A 34 -2.69 -10.16 14.90
N VAL A 35 -1.63 -10.97 14.96
CA VAL A 35 -1.20 -11.61 16.20
C VAL A 35 -0.59 -10.53 17.09
N GLU A 36 -1.33 -10.17 18.14
CA GLU A 36 -0.85 -9.28 19.17
C GLU A 36 -0.18 -10.10 20.28
N TYR A 37 1.09 -9.82 20.52
CA TYR A 37 1.85 -10.45 21.60
C TYR A 37 1.67 -9.64 22.87
N TYR A 38 0.97 -10.22 23.84
CA TYR A 38 0.80 -9.68 25.18
C TYR A 38 1.78 -10.35 26.14
N ASP A 39 2.21 -9.62 27.17
CA ASP A 39 3.08 -10.14 28.23
C ASP A 39 4.40 -10.76 27.72
N THR A 40 5.01 -10.13 26.72
CA THR A 40 6.32 -10.56 26.19
C THR A 40 7.43 -10.29 27.20
N ASP A 41 8.45 -11.16 27.18
CA ASP A 41 9.59 -11.02 28.07
C ASP A 41 10.44 -9.80 27.67
N PRO A 42 11.17 -9.16 28.61
CA PRO A 42 12.04 -8.02 28.30
C PRO A 42 13.12 -8.30 27.24
N ILE A 43 13.42 -9.58 26.98
CA ILE A 43 14.31 -10.01 25.90
C ILE A 43 13.73 -9.78 24.50
N ASP A 44 12.41 -9.73 24.35
CA ASP A 44 11.74 -9.58 23.04
C ASP A 44 11.58 -8.11 22.64
N LEU A 45 11.98 -7.18 23.52
CA LEU A 45 11.95 -5.75 23.27
C LEU A 45 12.84 -5.36 22.07
N ARG A 46 12.51 -4.22 21.44
CA ARG A 46 13.40 -3.60 20.44
C ARG A 46 14.77 -3.29 21.06
N ALA A 47 15.81 -3.29 20.23
CA ALA A 47 17.20 -3.12 20.68
C ALA A 47 17.40 -1.91 21.62
N GLU A 48 16.79 -0.77 21.30
CA GLU A 48 16.83 0.44 22.13
C GLU A 48 16.18 0.25 23.52
N HIS A 49 15.06 -0.48 23.59
CA HIS A 49 14.35 -0.75 24.83
C HIS A 49 15.04 -1.82 25.68
N LYS A 50 15.74 -2.77 25.05
CA LYS A 50 16.62 -3.71 25.75
C LYS A 50 17.73 -2.98 26.52
N LEU A 51 18.34 -1.97 25.90
CA LEU A 51 19.36 -1.13 26.55
C LEU A 51 18.76 -0.41 27.76
N ALA A 52 17.61 0.24 27.58
CA ALA A 52 16.93 0.96 28.66
C ALA A 52 16.55 0.03 29.83
N TYR A 53 16.06 -1.17 29.53
CA TYR A 53 15.73 -2.18 30.55
C TYR A 53 16.95 -2.61 31.35
N VAL A 54 18.07 -2.92 30.69
CA VAL A 54 19.32 -3.31 31.38
C VAL A 54 19.86 -2.17 32.24
N THR A 55 19.79 -0.92 31.77
CA THR A 55 20.13 0.25 32.58
C THR A 55 19.24 0.33 33.83
N MET A 56 17.93 0.18 33.69
CA MET A 56 17.00 0.19 34.84
C MET A 56 17.30 -0.92 35.85
N VAL A 57 17.66 -2.12 35.38
CA VAL A 57 18.09 -3.21 36.27
C VAL A 57 19.39 -2.85 37.00
N ALA A 58 20.36 -2.26 36.31
CA ALA A 58 21.61 -1.81 36.92
C ALA A 58 21.41 -0.69 37.95
N ASP A 59 20.52 0.26 37.67
CA ASP A 59 20.16 1.33 38.61
C ASP A 59 19.46 0.77 39.84
N SER A 60 18.49 -0.14 39.65
CA SER A 60 17.83 -0.82 40.76
C SER A 60 18.84 -1.60 41.60
N TYR A 61 19.75 -2.35 40.98
CA TYR A 61 20.78 -3.12 41.68
C TYR A 61 21.74 -2.21 42.47
N PHE A 62 22.12 -1.07 41.88
CA PHE A 62 22.97 -0.10 42.57
C PHE A 62 22.32 0.46 43.83
N VAL A 63 20.98 0.62 43.84
CA VAL A 63 20.24 1.13 45.00
C VAL A 63 19.95 0.03 46.03
N THR A 64 19.53 -1.16 45.59
CA THR A 64 19.05 -2.22 46.48
C THR A 64 20.15 -3.20 46.91
N HIS A 65 21.24 -3.30 46.14
CA HIS A 65 22.28 -4.33 46.25
C HIS A 65 21.73 -5.77 46.20
N ASP A 66 20.53 -5.97 45.68
CA ASP A 66 19.88 -7.27 45.56
C ASP A 66 20.26 -7.92 44.23
N LEU A 67 21.29 -8.76 44.29
CA LEU A 67 21.81 -9.48 43.13
C LEU A 67 20.85 -10.57 42.64
N ASP A 68 20.10 -11.19 43.55
CA ASP A 68 19.18 -12.27 43.19
C ASP A 68 17.98 -11.73 42.42
N GLN A 69 17.48 -10.57 42.81
CA GLN A 69 16.46 -9.85 42.03
C GLN A 69 16.98 -9.42 40.65
N ALA A 70 18.23 -8.95 40.55
CA ALA A 70 18.82 -8.59 39.26
C ALA A 70 18.97 -9.82 38.34
N ARG A 71 19.42 -10.96 38.88
CA ARG A 71 19.48 -12.24 38.15
C ARG A 71 18.10 -12.70 37.67
N GLN A 72 17.08 -12.55 38.52
CA GLN A 72 15.71 -12.94 38.15
C GLN A 72 15.17 -12.07 37.01
N ARG A 73 15.42 -10.75 37.04
CA ARG A 73 14.98 -9.83 35.98
C ARG A 73 15.70 -10.04 34.64
N LEU A 74 16.94 -10.49 34.70
CA LEU A 74 17.75 -10.82 33.52
C LEU A 74 17.71 -12.32 33.20
N ALA A 75 16.81 -13.08 33.83
CA ALA A 75 16.63 -14.49 33.54
C ALA A 75 16.16 -14.68 32.09
N GLY A 76 16.70 -15.70 31.42
CA GLY A 76 16.36 -16.00 30.02
C GLY A 76 17.18 -15.24 28.97
N TRP A 77 17.98 -14.25 29.36
CA TRP A 77 18.89 -13.57 28.42
C TRP A 77 20.06 -14.46 28.00
N PRO A 78 20.38 -14.54 26.69
CA PRO A 78 21.60 -15.16 26.20
C PRO A 78 22.82 -14.48 26.83
N PRO A 79 23.75 -15.24 27.45
CA PRO A 79 24.92 -14.66 28.13
C PRO A 79 25.75 -13.75 27.21
N ASP A 80 25.91 -14.14 25.94
CA ASP A 80 26.68 -13.37 24.95
C ASP A 80 26.01 -12.03 24.59
N GLU A 81 24.67 -12.02 24.47
CA GLU A 81 23.89 -10.81 24.15
C GLU A 81 23.93 -9.83 25.33
N LEU A 82 23.73 -10.33 26.55
CA LEU A 82 23.80 -9.52 27.76
C LEU A 82 25.21 -8.93 27.97
N ALA A 83 26.26 -9.72 27.73
CA ALA A 83 27.64 -9.25 27.81
C ALA A 83 27.94 -8.13 26.80
N ALA A 84 27.45 -8.28 25.56
CA ALA A 84 27.60 -7.25 24.53
C ALA A 84 26.88 -5.95 24.92
N ILE A 85 25.65 -6.06 25.43
CA ILE A 85 24.85 -4.91 25.87
C ILE A 85 25.52 -4.16 27.02
N LEU A 86 25.96 -4.87 28.07
CA LEU A 86 26.65 -4.27 29.21
C LEU A 86 27.95 -3.58 28.78
N THR A 87 28.73 -4.21 27.90
CA THR A 87 29.98 -3.64 27.36
C THR A 87 29.71 -2.37 26.54
N ASN A 88 28.69 -2.41 25.67
CA ASN A 88 28.30 -1.26 24.85
C ASN A 88 27.85 -0.09 25.74
N LEU A 89 26.97 -0.33 26.71
CA LEU A 89 26.49 0.68 27.66
C LEU A 89 27.64 1.30 28.46
N GLN A 90 28.57 0.49 28.96
CA GLN A 90 29.74 0.97 29.66
C GLN A 90 30.59 1.89 28.78
N SER A 91 30.88 1.48 27.54
CA SER A 91 31.68 2.27 26.59
C SER A 91 31.01 3.59 26.18
N GLU A 92 29.69 3.57 26.02
CA GLU A 92 28.89 4.76 25.67
C GLU A 92 28.90 5.76 26.82
N TYR A 93 28.63 5.33 28.05
CA TYR A 93 28.69 6.21 29.22
C TYR A 93 30.09 6.78 29.46
N MET A 94 31.15 6.02 29.22
CA MET A 94 32.52 6.55 29.29
C MET A 94 32.77 7.64 28.24
N ARG A 95 32.30 7.45 27.00
CA ARG A 95 32.42 8.46 25.93
C ARG A 95 31.62 9.73 26.23
N GLN A 96 30.47 9.60 26.89
CA GLN A 96 29.63 10.72 27.31
C GLN A 96 30.12 11.43 28.60
N GLY A 97 31.26 11.03 29.18
CA GLY A 97 31.75 11.59 30.45
C GLY A 97 30.96 11.15 31.68
N ARG A 98 30.05 10.18 31.55
CA ARG A 98 29.21 9.61 32.60
C ARG A 98 29.92 8.47 33.33
N GLY A 99 31.09 8.76 33.90
CA GLY A 99 31.95 7.74 34.51
C GLY A 99 31.32 6.99 35.68
N SER A 100 30.46 7.63 36.47
CA SER A 100 29.75 6.97 37.58
C SER A 100 28.69 5.98 37.08
N ASP A 101 28.00 6.27 35.98
CA ASP A 101 27.07 5.33 35.34
C ASP A 101 27.81 4.12 34.76
N ALA A 102 28.94 4.36 34.08
CA ALA A 102 29.77 3.27 33.55
C ALA A 102 30.26 2.34 34.67
N GLN A 103 30.58 2.88 35.85
CA GLN A 103 30.96 2.09 37.03
C GLN A 103 29.80 1.26 37.58
N ARG A 104 28.56 1.78 37.57
CA ARG A 104 27.36 1.01 37.97
C ARG A 104 27.13 -0.19 37.06
N ILE A 105 27.19 0.03 35.74
CA ILE A 105 27.08 -1.06 34.75
C ILE A 105 28.19 -2.10 34.96
N ALA A 106 29.43 -1.65 35.19
CA ALA A 106 30.56 -2.54 35.42
C ALA A 106 30.45 -3.35 36.73
N ALA A 107 29.86 -2.78 37.78
CA ALA A 107 29.60 -3.48 39.04
C ALA A 107 28.58 -4.61 38.84
N LEU A 108 27.44 -4.31 38.20
CA LEU A 108 26.44 -5.31 37.86
C LEU A 108 27.05 -6.45 37.03
N ALA A 109 27.81 -6.13 35.97
CA ALA A 109 28.42 -7.14 35.10
C ALA A 109 29.37 -8.07 35.88
N ARG A 110 30.18 -7.51 36.78
CA ARG A 110 31.11 -8.28 37.63
C ARG A 110 30.37 -9.23 38.57
N ASP A 111 29.35 -8.73 39.25
CA ASP A 111 28.65 -9.49 40.29
C ASP A 111 27.70 -10.56 39.69
N LEU A 112 27.24 -10.34 38.46
CA LEU A 112 26.59 -11.38 37.64
C LEU A 112 27.57 -12.43 37.09
N GLY A 113 28.89 -12.22 37.22
CA GLY A 113 29.90 -13.10 36.65
C GLY A 113 30.00 -13.02 35.13
N ILE A 114 29.49 -11.94 34.53
CA ILE A 114 29.53 -11.69 33.09
C ILE A 114 30.85 -11.00 32.78
N THR A 115 31.85 -11.79 32.41
CA THR A 115 33.13 -11.25 31.96
C THR A 115 32.97 -10.59 30.61
N PRO A 116 33.46 -9.34 30.41
CA PRO A 116 33.54 -8.75 29.09
C PRO A 116 34.41 -9.66 28.23
N SER A 117 33.80 -10.31 27.24
CA SER A 117 34.56 -10.98 26.19
C SER A 117 35.32 -9.89 25.44
N ALA A 118 36.61 -9.77 25.73
CA ALA A 118 37.54 -8.90 25.02
C ALA A 118 37.78 -9.46 23.62
N GLN A 119 36.75 -9.36 22.77
CA GLN A 119 36.88 -9.45 21.33
C GLN A 119 35.66 -8.75 20.74
N PRO A 120 35.85 -7.65 20.00
CA PRO A 120 34.92 -7.40 18.92
C PRO A 120 35.07 -8.62 18.01
N THR A 121 34.09 -9.50 18.02
CA THR A 121 33.82 -10.26 16.80
C THR A 121 33.74 -9.17 15.74
N PRO A 122 34.57 -9.20 14.67
CA PRO A 122 34.28 -8.41 13.49
C PRO A 122 32.78 -8.60 13.23
N PRO A 123 32.03 -7.60 12.74
CA PRO A 123 30.74 -7.90 12.16
C PRO A 123 31.03 -9.08 11.25
N ALA A 124 30.42 -10.24 11.54
CA ALA A 124 30.61 -11.40 10.69
C ALA A 124 30.25 -10.83 9.32
N ALA A 125 31.28 -10.62 8.48
CA ALA A 125 31.11 -10.15 7.13
C ALA A 125 30.11 -11.15 6.60
N GLY A 126 28.87 -10.68 6.41
CA GLY A 126 27.69 -11.52 6.41
C GLY A 126 27.95 -12.66 5.45
N THR A 127 28.43 -13.77 5.99
CA THR A 127 28.35 -15.04 5.32
C THR A 127 26.87 -15.26 5.47
N ALA A 128 26.15 -14.80 4.44
CA ALA A 128 24.74 -15.01 4.28
C ALA A 128 24.48 -16.41 4.85
N PRO A 129 23.59 -16.56 5.83
CA PRO A 129 23.38 -17.85 6.47
C PRO A 129 23.24 -18.85 5.34
N ALA A 130 24.20 -19.78 5.22
CA ALA A 130 24.16 -20.83 4.21
C ALA A 130 22.74 -21.36 4.30
N PRO A 131 21.95 -21.29 3.21
CA PRO A 131 20.51 -21.33 3.30
C PRO A 131 20.15 -22.60 4.04
N ARG A 132 19.78 -22.46 5.33
CA ARG A 132 18.96 -23.46 5.98
C ARG A 132 17.81 -23.54 5.01
N LYS A 133 17.66 -24.68 4.34
CA LYS A 133 16.49 -24.98 3.51
C LYS A 133 15.31 -24.84 4.43
N GLY A 134 14.84 -23.60 4.54
CA GLY A 134 13.75 -23.22 5.40
C GLY A 134 12.57 -23.96 4.84
N ILE A 135 11.86 -24.65 5.71
CA ILE A 135 10.55 -25.23 5.39
C ILE A 135 9.66 -24.16 4.70
N LEU A 136 9.88 -22.87 5.00
CA LEU A 136 9.31 -21.70 4.34
C LEU A 136 9.77 -21.50 2.88
N ALA A 137 11.05 -21.68 2.54
CA ALA A 137 11.52 -21.61 1.15
C ALA A 137 10.98 -22.77 0.30
N ASN A 138 10.79 -23.94 0.92
CA ASN A 138 10.13 -25.08 0.28
C ASN A 138 8.63 -24.81 0.09
N LEU A 139 7.95 -24.14 1.04
CA LEU A 139 6.55 -23.72 0.91
C LEU A 139 6.36 -22.63 -0.15
N PHE A 140 7.23 -21.62 -0.24
CA PHE A 140 7.19 -20.61 -1.30
C PHE A 140 7.52 -21.20 -2.67
N ALA A 141 8.44 -22.15 -2.77
CA ALA A 141 8.71 -22.87 -4.00
C ALA A 141 7.53 -23.77 -4.42
N ILE A 142 6.88 -24.45 -3.47
CA ILE A 142 5.68 -25.28 -3.73
C ILE A 142 4.49 -24.39 -4.12
N CYS A 143 4.23 -23.30 -3.40
CA CYS A 143 3.18 -22.34 -3.74
C CYS A 143 3.46 -21.66 -5.09
N GLY A 144 4.70 -21.28 -5.37
CA GLY A 144 5.11 -20.71 -6.65
C GLY A 144 4.99 -21.69 -7.82
N VAL A 145 5.31 -22.98 -7.61
CA VAL A 145 5.10 -24.04 -8.61
C VAL A 145 3.61 -24.32 -8.81
N LEU A 146 2.80 -24.32 -7.75
CA LEU A 146 1.35 -24.49 -7.86
C LEU A 146 0.67 -23.31 -8.56
N ILE A 147 1.11 -22.07 -8.28
CA ILE A 147 0.66 -20.86 -8.98
C ILE A 147 1.12 -20.91 -10.44
N GLY A 148 2.37 -21.33 -10.70
CA GLY A 148 2.89 -21.50 -12.07
C GLY A 148 2.12 -22.55 -12.87
N ILE A 149 1.77 -23.68 -12.25
CA ILE A 149 0.93 -24.73 -12.86
C ILE A 149 -0.49 -24.20 -13.08
N ALA A 150 -1.06 -23.44 -12.14
CA ALA A 150 -2.37 -22.82 -12.31
C ALA A 150 -2.39 -21.81 -13.46
N ILE A 151 -1.35 -21.00 -13.61
CA ILE A 151 -1.18 -20.05 -14.73
C ILE A 151 -1.01 -20.81 -16.05
N LEU A 152 -0.22 -21.90 -16.08
CA LEU A 152 -0.04 -22.72 -17.27
C LEU A 152 -1.33 -23.43 -17.69
N LEU A 153 -2.11 -23.93 -16.73
CA LEU A 153 -3.42 -24.54 -17.00
C LEU A 153 -4.44 -23.50 -17.48
N ALA A 154 -4.43 -22.29 -16.90
CA ALA A 154 -5.26 -21.18 -17.36
C ALA A 154 -4.88 -20.75 -18.79
N ALA A 155 -3.57 -20.62 -19.08
CA ALA A 155 -3.05 -20.31 -20.40
C ALA A 155 -3.39 -21.39 -21.43
N ALA A 156 -3.32 -22.67 -21.05
CA ALA A 156 -3.73 -23.78 -21.91
C ALA A 156 -5.25 -23.78 -22.19
N ALA A 157 -6.08 -23.45 -21.20
CA ALA A 157 -7.53 -23.31 -21.37
C ALA A 157 -7.90 -22.10 -22.27
N LEU A 158 -7.21 -20.97 -22.10
CA LEU A 158 -7.33 -19.78 -22.95
C LEU A 158 -6.88 -20.08 -24.40
N GLY A 159 -5.76 -20.78 -24.58
CA GLY A 159 -5.28 -21.21 -25.90
C GLY A 159 -6.24 -22.18 -26.59
N TRP A 160 -6.82 -23.13 -25.85
CA TRP A 160 -7.80 -24.09 -26.38
C TRP A 160 -9.11 -23.42 -26.79
N SER A 161 -9.62 -22.49 -25.98
CA SER A 161 -10.83 -21.72 -26.31
C SER A 161 -10.62 -20.79 -27.53
N TYR A 162 -9.42 -20.23 -27.69
CA TYR A 162 -9.03 -19.45 -28.86
C TYR A 162 -8.94 -20.32 -30.13
N LEU A 163 -8.41 -21.54 -30.05
CA LEU A 163 -8.40 -22.50 -31.17
C LEU A 163 -9.80 -23.00 -31.54
N GLN A 164 -10.71 -23.14 -30.58
CA GLN A 164 -12.10 -23.48 -30.85
C GLN A 164 -12.85 -22.34 -31.55
N LYS A 165 -12.57 -21.07 -31.21
CA LYS A 165 -13.11 -19.90 -31.94
C LYS A 165 -12.59 -19.79 -33.38
N ARG A 166 -11.37 -20.25 -33.67
CA ARG A 166 -10.83 -20.28 -35.05
C ARG A 166 -11.36 -21.44 -35.91
N ARG A 167 -12.01 -22.46 -35.33
CA ARG A 167 -12.59 -23.59 -36.07
C ARG A 167 -14.05 -23.39 -36.50
N GLY A 168 -14.64 -22.24 -36.19
CA GLY A 168 -16.05 -21.95 -36.47
C GLY A 168 -16.28 -20.67 -37.25
N VAL A 169 -15.64 -20.48 -38.40
CA VAL A 169 -16.01 -19.38 -39.34
C VAL A 169 -15.84 -19.83 -40.80
N GLN A 170 -16.98 -19.83 -41.50
CA GLN A 170 -17.24 -19.70 -42.95
C GLN A 170 -17.23 -20.91 -43.90
N VAL A 171 -18.43 -21.27 -44.35
CA VAL A 171 -18.74 -21.43 -45.79
C VAL A 171 -19.81 -20.40 -46.14
N ALA A 172 -19.57 -19.69 -47.24
CA ALA A 172 -20.21 -18.47 -47.71
C ALA A 172 -21.58 -18.69 -48.35
N GLN A 173 -22.41 -17.63 -48.36
CA GLN A 173 -23.63 -17.53 -49.15
C GLN A 173 -23.44 -16.48 -50.27
N PRO A 174 -23.83 -16.75 -51.54
CA PRO A 174 -23.58 -15.83 -52.66
C PRO A 174 -24.65 -14.75 -52.82
N ALA A 175 -24.22 -13.64 -53.41
CA ALA A 175 -24.95 -12.41 -53.68
C ALA A 175 -25.89 -12.45 -54.91
N ALA A 176 -26.93 -11.61 -54.86
CA ALA A 176 -27.66 -10.97 -55.96
C ALA A 176 -28.43 -9.79 -55.32
N GLY A 177 -28.58 -8.56 -55.81
CA GLY A 177 -28.21 -7.75 -56.98
C GLY A 177 -28.90 -6.37 -56.76
N PRO A 178 -28.50 -5.26 -57.41
CA PRO A 178 -28.90 -3.90 -57.02
C PRO A 178 -30.07 -3.30 -57.85
N ALA A 179 -30.91 -2.45 -57.23
CA ALA A 179 -31.64 -1.27 -57.77
C ALA A 179 -32.85 -0.87 -56.87
N PRO A 180 -33.48 0.32 -57.00
CA PRO A 180 -32.94 1.68 -57.01
C PRO A 180 -33.65 2.62 -55.98
N ALA A 181 -33.14 3.85 -55.86
CA ALA A 181 -33.64 4.93 -54.99
C ALA A 181 -35.03 5.48 -55.39
N PRO A 182 -35.66 6.27 -54.50
CA PRO A 182 -36.39 7.46 -54.92
C PRO A 182 -35.82 8.74 -54.29
N THR A 183 -35.70 9.75 -55.15
CA THR A 183 -35.40 11.15 -54.87
C THR A 183 -36.63 11.86 -54.30
N ALA A 184 -36.45 12.73 -53.30
CA ALA A 184 -37.37 13.84 -53.01
C ALA A 184 -36.59 15.05 -52.42
N VAL A 185 -37.08 16.23 -52.77
CA VAL A 185 -36.43 17.56 -52.83
C VAL A 185 -36.40 18.28 -51.46
N PRO A 186 -35.52 19.30 -51.25
CA PRO A 186 -35.21 19.88 -49.94
C PRO A 186 -36.12 21.06 -49.56
N GLY A 187 -36.28 21.29 -48.25
CA GLY A 187 -36.68 22.58 -47.69
C GLY A 187 -37.60 22.52 -46.48
N ALA A 188 -37.06 22.78 -45.28
CA ALA A 188 -37.62 23.66 -44.23
C ALA A 188 -36.71 23.63 -42.98
N PRO A 189 -36.43 24.77 -42.33
CA PRO A 189 -35.52 24.86 -41.19
C PRO A 189 -36.24 24.50 -39.89
N ALA A 190 -35.63 23.67 -39.04
CA ALA A 190 -36.12 23.43 -37.69
C ALA A 190 -34.99 23.12 -36.71
N ALA A 191 -34.70 24.14 -35.90
CA ALA A 191 -34.45 24.08 -34.45
C ALA A 191 -33.24 23.29 -33.90
N PRO A 192 -32.68 23.73 -32.75
CA PRO A 192 -31.40 23.26 -32.25
C PRO A 192 -31.46 21.80 -31.81
N ALA A 193 -30.33 21.11 -31.96
CA ALA A 193 -30.12 19.77 -31.43
C ALA A 193 -30.58 19.70 -29.97
N PRO A 194 -31.42 18.72 -29.57
CA PRO A 194 -31.71 18.51 -28.17
C PRO A 194 -30.43 18.12 -27.45
N ALA A 195 -30.25 18.74 -26.27
CA ALA A 195 -29.15 18.51 -25.36
C ALA A 195 -28.82 17.02 -25.21
N ALA A 196 -27.51 16.72 -25.15
CA ALA A 196 -27.01 15.41 -24.78
C ALA A 196 -27.76 14.88 -23.54
N PRO A 197 -28.16 13.60 -23.52
CA PRO A 197 -28.86 13.04 -22.37
C PRO A 197 -28.01 13.21 -21.10
N PRO A 198 -28.64 13.40 -19.93
CA PRO A 198 -27.92 13.56 -18.69
C PRO A 198 -27.00 12.36 -18.51
N VAL A 199 -25.69 12.62 -18.39
CA VAL A 199 -24.72 11.62 -17.98
C VAL A 199 -25.22 11.12 -16.63
N SER A 200 -25.56 9.83 -16.53
CA SER A 200 -26.04 9.25 -15.27
C SER A 200 -24.90 9.32 -14.24
N THR A 201 -24.89 10.35 -13.42
CA THR A 201 -23.93 10.50 -12.31
C THR A 201 -24.15 9.37 -11.31
N LEU A 202 -23.09 8.64 -10.98
CA LEU A 202 -23.08 7.56 -10.00
C LEU A 202 -22.94 8.11 -8.57
N GLY A 203 -22.28 9.25 -8.44
CA GLY A 203 -22.13 9.96 -7.17
C GLY A 203 -21.42 11.30 -7.33
N THR A 204 -21.68 12.21 -6.40
CA THR A 204 -20.92 13.45 -6.24
C THR A 204 -20.43 13.52 -4.80
N PHE A 205 -19.12 13.48 -4.64
CA PHE A 205 -18.43 13.48 -3.35
C PHE A 205 -17.64 14.78 -3.21
N THR A 206 -17.39 15.21 -1.98
CA THR A 206 -16.54 16.37 -1.71
C THR A 206 -15.52 15.96 -0.68
N SER A 207 -14.25 16.08 -1.03
CA SER A 207 -13.13 15.78 -0.15
C SER A 207 -12.45 17.06 0.27
N THR A 208 -12.25 17.27 1.57
CA THR A 208 -11.76 18.56 2.10
C THR A 208 -10.68 18.37 3.14
N TYR A 209 -9.46 18.70 2.76
CA TYR A 209 -8.31 18.78 3.66
C TYR A 209 -8.29 20.12 4.40
N ASN A 210 -7.87 20.08 5.67
CA ASN A 210 -7.48 21.25 6.46
C ASN A 210 -6.13 21.01 7.12
N LEU A 211 -5.32 22.06 7.22
CA LEU A 211 -4.02 22.00 7.90
C LEU A 211 -4.18 21.50 9.34
N GLY A 212 -3.36 20.52 9.70
CA GLY A 212 -3.43 19.81 10.98
C GLY A 212 -4.05 18.42 10.89
N ASP A 213 -4.67 18.05 9.77
CA ASP A 213 -5.07 16.67 9.50
C ASP A 213 -3.93 15.87 8.85
N ASP A 214 -2.95 15.49 9.66
CA ASP A 214 -1.74 14.81 9.20
C ASP A 214 -1.99 13.36 8.70
N SER A 215 -3.19 12.83 8.95
CA SER A 215 -3.64 11.49 8.52
C SER A 215 -4.66 11.51 7.39
N PHE A 216 -4.82 12.66 6.71
CA PHE A 216 -5.87 12.85 5.72
C PHE A 216 -5.77 11.87 4.54
N ASP A 217 -6.76 10.98 4.44
CA ASP A 217 -6.99 10.04 3.35
C ASP A 217 -8.47 9.67 3.30
N GLU A 218 -9.22 10.30 2.39
CA GLU A 218 -10.66 10.09 2.24
C GLU A 218 -10.97 9.25 0.99
N SER A 219 -11.85 8.26 1.16
CA SER A 219 -12.31 7.35 0.10
C SER A 219 -13.84 7.32 0.02
N PHE A 220 -14.36 7.15 -1.19
CA PHE A 220 -15.78 7.11 -1.50
C PHE A 220 -16.10 5.96 -2.44
N ALA A 221 -16.96 5.05 -1.99
CA ALA A 221 -17.48 3.97 -2.81
C ALA A 221 -18.37 4.52 -3.95
N ILE A 222 -18.13 4.02 -5.16
CA ILE A 222 -18.94 4.29 -6.34
C ILE A 222 -19.86 3.09 -6.55
N GLU A 223 -21.16 3.31 -6.37
CA GLU A 223 -22.17 2.25 -6.45
C GLU A 223 -23.24 2.60 -7.48
N THR A 224 -23.92 1.58 -8.01
CA THR A 224 -25.15 1.79 -8.77
C THR A 224 -26.29 2.22 -7.83
N PRO A 225 -27.39 2.78 -8.37
CA PRO A 225 -28.59 3.05 -7.56
C PRO A 225 -29.18 1.82 -6.84
N SER A 226 -28.83 0.60 -7.28
CA SER A 226 -29.22 -0.65 -6.61
C SER A 226 -28.22 -1.13 -5.55
N GLY A 227 -27.17 -0.36 -5.26
CA GLY A 227 -26.13 -0.70 -4.27
C GLY A 227 -25.07 -1.68 -4.77
N GLU A 228 -24.91 -1.84 -6.09
CA GLU A 228 -23.81 -2.65 -6.61
C GLU A 228 -22.52 -1.83 -6.64
N PHE A 229 -21.49 -2.31 -5.95
CA PHE A 229 -20.14 -1.72 -5.99
C PHE A 229 -19.53 -1.80 -7.40
N LEU A 230 -19.15 -0.64 -7.96
CA LEU A 230 -18.51 -0.48 -9.26
C LEU A 230 -17.03 -0.09 -9.14
N GLY A 231 -16.64 0.60 -8.07
CA GLY A 231 -15.29 1.10 -7.88
C GLY A 231 -15.22 2.08 -6.72
N GLU A 232 -14.11 2.78 -6.60
CA GLU A 232 -13.86 3.69 -5.48
C GLU A 232 -13.04 4.88 -5.97
N CYS A 233 -13.26 6.06 -5.39
CA CYS A 233 -12.42 7.23 -5.65
C CYS A 233 -12.14 7.99 -4.37
N GLY A 234 -11.06 8.75 -4.34
CA GLY A 234 -10.65 9.43 -3.12
C GLY A 234 -9.58 10.48 -3.34
N MET A 235 -9.20 11.11 -2.22
CA MET A 235 -8.10 12.07 -2.13
C MET A 235 -7.34 11.85 -0.83
N GLY A 236 -6.01 11.79 -0.90
CA GLY A 236 -5.14 11.61 0.26
C GLY A 236 -3.84 12.39 0.15
N ILE A 237 -3.11 12.50 1.26
CA ILE A 237 -1.79 13.14 1.32
C ILE A 237 -0.79 12.32 0.50
N SER A 238 -0.07 12.97 -0.41
CA SER A 238 1.00 12.32 -1.17
C SER A 238 2.39 12.73 -0.69
N GLU A 239 2.62 14.00 -0.35
CA GLU A 239 3.93 14.48 0.12
C GLU A 239 3.77 15.65 1.09
N THR A 240 4.66 15.69 2.08
CA THR A 240 4.79 16.77 3.06
C THR A 240 6.17 17.43 2.97
N LEU A 241 6.28 18.66 3.45
CA LEU A 241 7.55 19.40 3.56
C LEU A 241 8.04 19.39 5.00
N GLY A 242 9.30 18.98 5.17
CA GLY A 242 9.96 18.94 6.48
C GLY A 242 9.37 17.89 7.42
N GLU A 243 9.76 17.98 8.68
CA GLU A 243 9.35 17.06 9.76
C GLU A 243 8.57 17.80 10.87
N GLY A 244 8.06 19.00 10.57
CA GLY A 244 7.31 19.83 11.51
C GLY A 244 5.90 19.28 11.80
N THR A 245 5.32 19.69 12.93
CA THR A 245 3.92 19.44 13.28
C THR A 245 3.16 20.77 13.44
N PRO A 246 2.04 20.99 12.73
CA PRO A 246 1.39 20.07 11.80
C PRO A 246 2.18 19.87 10.51
N SER A 247 1.94 18.76 9.82
CA SER A 247 2.64 18.42 8.59
C SER A 247 2.29 19.40 7.47
N LEU A 248 3.30 19.98 6.82
CA LEU A 248 3.11 20.92 5.72
C LEU A 248 2.86 20.16 4.40
N VAL A 249 1.61 19.79 4.12
CA VAL A 249 1.26 19.01 2.93
C VAL A 249 1.47 19.82 1.65
N THR A 250 2.31 19.32 0.74
CA THR A 250 2.67 19.98 -0.53
C THR A 250 2.09 19.31 -1.77
N ALA A 251 1.66 18.06 -1.65
CA ALA A 251 0.97 17.35 -2.72
C ALA A 251 -0.08 16.37 -2.19
N PHE A 252 -1.17 16.25 -2.95
CA PHE A 252 -2.24 15.28 -2.72
C PHE A 252 -2.31 14.30 -3.89
N GLU A 253 -2.72 13.08 -3.64
CA GLU A 253 -3.12 12.15 -4.68
C GLU A 253 -4.63 12.10 -4.76
N VAL A 254 -5.16 12.22 -5.98
CA VAL A 254 -6.57 11.92 -6.29
C VAL A 254 -6.56 10.67 -7.14
N TRP A 255 -7.36 9.69 -6.76
CA TRP A 255 -7.31 8.36 -7.35
C TRP A 255 -8.71 7.83 -7.69
N LEU A 256 -8.73 6.90 -8.65
CA LEU A 256 -9.92 6.18 -9.11
C LEU A 256 -9.55 4.70 -9.32
N PHE A 257 -10.23 3.84 -8.58
CA PHE A 257 -10.20 2.38 -8.72
C PHE A 257 -11.47 1.90 -9.42
N ASP A 258 -11.32 0.94 -10.33
CA ASP A 258 -12.41 0.31 -11.06
C ASP A 258 -12.45 -1.19 -10.77
N LYS A 259 -13.61 -1.71 -10.36
CA LYS A 259 -13.77 -3.14 -10.07
C LYS A 259 -13.59 -4.02 -11.31
N SER A 260 -13.98 -3.53 -12.48
CA SER A 260 -13.89 -4.27 -13.75
C SER A 260 -12.47 -4.35 -14.29
N ASP A 261 -11.63 -3.40 -13.89
CA ASP A 261 -10.26 -3.21 -14.32
C ASP A 261 -9.46 -2.86 -13.08
N ILE A 262 -8.91 -3.88 -12.41
CA ILE A 262 -8.24 -3.88 -11.10
C ILE A 262 -7.00 -2.96 -10.98
N ARG A 263 -6.92 -1.93 -11.81
CA ARG A 263 -5.93 -0.86 -11.84
C ARG A 263 -6.50 0.39 -11.18
N THR A 264 -5.64 1.07 -10.45
CA THR A 264 -5.92 2.41 -9.91
C THR A 264 -5.28 3.44 -10.83
N VAL A 265 -6.06 4.44 -11.22
CA VAL A 265 -5.55 5.62 -11.94
C VAL A 265 -5.40 6.74 -10.92
N THR A 266 -4.20 7.30 -10.82
CA THR A 266 -3.86 8.33 -9.85
C THR A 266 -3.32 9.57 -10.55
N LYS A 267 -3.74 10.74 -10.08
CA LYS A 267 -3.18 12.05 -10.43
C LYS A 267 -2.70 12.74 -9.16
N VAL A 268 -1.54 13.37 -9.24
CA VAL A 268 -0.90 14.05 -8.11
C VAL A 268 -1.13 15.54 -8.23
N LEU A 269 -1.97 16.09 -7.36
CA LEU A 269 -2.23 17.52 -7.24
C LEU A 269 -1.09 18.16 -6.43
N MET A 270 -0.29 18.98 -7.09
CA MET A 270 0.89 19.61 -6.51
C MET A 270 0.63 21.09 -6.21
N SER A 271 1.23 21.58 -5.13
CA SER A 271 1.42 23.02 -4.91
C SER A 271 2.25 23.65 -6.03
N GLN A 272 2.22 24.98 -6.17
CA GLN A 272 3.06 25.70 -7.13
C GLN A 272 4.54 25.37 -6.90
N TYR A 273 4.98 25.42 -5.64
CA TYR A 273 6.34 25.08 -5.25
C TYR A 273 6.74 23.66 -5.67
N ALA A 274 5.91 22.66 -5.34
CA ALA A 274 6.21 21.26 -5.68
C ALA A 274 6.18 21.01 -7.20
N PHE A 275 5.35 21.75 -7.95
CA PHE A 275 5.27 21.64 -9.39
C PHE A 275 6.48 22.28 -10.10
N GLU A 276 7.07 23.32 -9.53
CA GLU A 276 8.28 23.97 -10.07
C GLU A 276 9.58 23.25 -9.70
N ASP A 277 9.59 22.58 -8.53
CA ASP A 277 10.73 21.80 -8.06
C ASP A 277 10.91 20.50 -8.87
N ALA A 278 12.07 20.34 -9.52
CA ALA A 278 12.37 19.18 -10.34
C ALA A 278 12.58 17.89 -9.53
N GLU A 279 13.07 18.01 -8.30
CA GLU A 279 13.32 16.87 -7.41
C GLU A 279 11.99 16.32 -6.89
N LEU A 280 11.11 17.20 -6.40
CA LEU A 280 9.77 16.81 -5.94
C LEU A 280 8.95 16.19 -7.06
N ARG A 281 8.97 16.77 -8.27
CA ARG A 281 8.30 16.15 -9.43
C ARG A 281 8.85 14.79 -9.77
N THR A 282 10.18 14.61 -9.72
CA THR A 282 10.80 13.31 -10.01
C THR A 282 10.41 12.27 -8.97
N ARG A 283 10.35 12.66 -7.69
CA ARG A 283 9.93 11.81 -6.57
C ARG A 283 8.46 11.40 -6.66
N LEU A 284 7.60 12.31 -7.13
CA LEU A 284 6.15 12.10 -7.24
C LEU A 284 5.71 11.45 -8.57
N ALA A 285 6.54 11.48 -9.61
CA ALA A 285 6.22 10.91 -10.92
C ALA A 285 5.78 9.42 -10.90
N PRO A 286 6.34 8.54 -10.05
CA PRO A 286 5.86 7.15 -9.96
C PRO A 286 4.45 7.01 -9.38
N LYS A 287 3.95 8.01 -8.64
CA LYS A 287 2.64 7.96 -7.98
C LYS A 287 1.48 8.27 -8.92
N GLY A 288 1.71 9.11 -9.93
CA GLY A 288 0.68 9.49 -10.88
C GLY A 288 1.07 10.68 -11.74
N GLU A 289 0.17 11.07 -12.65
CA GLU A 289 0.36 12.24 -13.49
C GLU A 289 0.26 13.53 -12.65
N ALA A 290 1.28 14.39 -12.76
CA ALA A 290 1.33 15.64 -12.02
C ALA A 290 0.35 16.68 -12.57
N ILE A 291 -0.43 17.28 -11.67
CA ILE A 291 -1.37 18.36 -11.94
C ILE A 291 -1.05 19.52 -11.00
N LEU A 292 -0.73 20.70 -11.56
CA LEU A 292 -0.66 21.91 -10.74
C LEU A 292 -2.04 22.25 -10.17
N ALA A 293 -2.15 22.40 -8.85
CA ALA A 293 -3.41 22.78 -8.20
C ALA A 293 -3.70 24.27 -8.41
N GLU A 294 -4.88 24.58 -8.95
CA GLU A 294 -5.36 25.95 -9.17
C GLU A 294 -6.85 26.03 -8.80
N PRO A 295 -7.34 27.11 -8.17
CA PRO A 295 -8.75 27.28 -7.87
C PRO A 295 -9.61 27.17 -9.13
N GLY A 296 -10.68 26.37 -9.09
CA GLY A 296 -11.58 26.14 -10.21
C GLY A 296 -11.05 25.19 -11.29
N LYS A 297 -9.83 24.64 -11.14
CA LYS A 297 -9.28 23.69 -12.11
C LYS A 297 -10.10 22.41 -12.13
N VAL A 298 -10.35 21.91 -13.35
CA VAL A 298 -11.07 20.67 -13.60
C VAL A 298 -10.14 19.69 -14.30
N PHE A 299 -10.12 18.45 -13.83
CA PHE A 299 -9.40 17.35 -14.46
C PHE A 299 -10.19 16.05 -14.34
N THR A 300 -9.79 15.01 -15.09
CA THR A 300 -10.53 13.75 -15.14
C THR A 300 -9.62 12.55 -14.91
N LEU A 301 -10.11 11.59 -14.14
CA LEU A 301 -9.52 10.26 -14.00
C LEU A 301 -10.42 9.29 -14.76
N GLU A 302 -9.80 8.42 -15.56
CA GLU A 302 -10.55 7.49 -16.41
C GLU A 302 -9.97 6.09 -16.34
N THR A 303 -10.84 5.13 -16.09
CA THR A 303 -10.53 3.70 -16.16
C THR A 303 -11.21 3.10 -17.39
N SER A 304 -11.43 1.79 -17.39
CA SER A 304 -12.16 1.09 -18.44
C SER A 304 -13.66 1.41 -18.41
N THR A 305 -14.28 1.45 -17.23
CA THR A 305 -15.75 1.60 -17.10
C THR A 305 -16.19 2.82 -16.28
N LEU A 306 -15.26 3.49 -15.60
CA LEU A 306 -15.54 4.65 -14.76
C LEU A 306 -14.77 5.88 -15.23
N ARG A 307 -15.39 7.04 -15.01
CA ARG A 307 -14.78 8.36 -15.15
C ARG A 307 -15.13 9.18 -13.92
N VAL A 308 -14.12 9.77 -13.29
CA VAL A 308 -14.30 10.78 -12.24
C VAL A 308 -13.87 12.13 -12.78
N ARG A 309 -14.77 13.11 -12.73
CA ARG A 309 -14.44 14.51 -12.94
C ARG A 309 -14.12 15.13 -11.57
N ALA A 310 -12.90 15.60 -11.39
CA ALA A 310 -12.47 16.32 -10.20
C ALA A 310 -12.45 17.82 -10.47
N GLU A 311 -12.98 18.61 -9.55
CA GLU A 311 -12.99 20.08 -9.61
C GLU A 311 -12.49 20.65 -8.28
N ILE A 312 -11.47 21.49 -8.34
CA ILE A 312 -10.94 22.19 -7.15
C ILE A 312 -11.89 23.34 -6.81
N LYS A 313 -12.74 23.15 -5.79
CA LYS A 313 -13.75 24.13 -5.36
C LYS A 313 -13.15 25.23 -4.50
N GLU A 314 -12.19 24.87 -3.66
CA GLU A 314 -11.53 25.79 -2.74
C GLU A 314 -10.07 25.39 -2.60
N MET A 315 -9.18 26.37 -2.59
CA MET A 315 -7.76 26.15 -2.39
C MET A 315 -7.18 27.39 -1.72
N VAL A 316 -6.55 27.18 -0.57
CA VAL A 316 -5.88 28.21 0.20
C VAL A 316 -4.49 27.68 0.56
N TYR A 317 -3.45 28.38 0.14
CA TYR A 317 -2.10 28.09 0.60
C TYR A 317 -1.94 28.53 2.06
N GLY A 318 -1.15 27.77 2.82
CA GLY A 318 -0.78 28.19 4.16
C GLY A 318 0.19 29.36 4.13
N ALA A 319 0.15 30.14 5.20
CA ALA A 319 1.01 31.29 5.42
C ALA A 319 1.96 30.98 6.57
N GLY A 320 3.18 31.52 6.51
CA GLY A 320 4.17 31.38 7.58
C GLY A 320 5.27 30.39 7.24
N GLU A 321 5.24 29.21 7.87
CA GLU A 321 6.33 28.24 7.83
C GLU A 321 6.51 27.62 6.43
N GLY A 322 7.75 27.63 5.91
CA GLY A 322 8.10 27.10 4.60
C GLY A 322 8.10 28.14 3.47
N PRO A 323 8.45 27.72 2.23
CA PRO A 323 8.49 28.60 1.07
C PRO A 323 7.09 29.12 0.68
N GLU A 324 7.02 30.18 -0.12
CA GLU A 324 5.73 30.68 -0.62
C GLU A 324 5.02 29.63 -1.48
N GLN A 325 3.69 29.54 -1.35
CA GLN A 325 2.84 28.62 -2.13
C GLN A 325 3.30 27.15 -2.05
N SER A 326 3.89 26.78 -0.91
CA SER A 326 4.52 25.48 -0.71
C SER A 326 3.63 24.41 -0.11
N HIS A 327 2.63 24.80 0.68
CA HIS A 327 1.74 23.87 1.35
C HIS A 327 0.34 24.43 1.43
N PHE A 328 -0.65 23.55 1.57
CA PHE A 328 -2.06 23.92 1.62
C PHE A 328 -2.51 24.15 3.06
N ALA A 329 -3.21 25.25 3.31
CA ALA A 329 -3.98 25.44 4.54
C ALA A 329 -5.34 24.73 4.44
N ARG A 330 -5.92 24.75 3.22
CA ARG A 330 -7.21 24.13 2.92
C ARG A 330 -7.26 23.78 1.44
N LEU A 331 -7.76 22.58 1.15
CA LEU A 331 -8.00 22.13 -0.22
C LEU A 331 -9.31 21.36 -0.25
N SER A 332 -10.27 21.82 -1.06
CA SER A 332 -11.55 21.15 -1.26
C SER A 332 -11.72 20.77 -2.73
N VAL A 333 -11.91 19.47 -2.97
CA VAL A 333 -12.07 18.89 -4.31
C VAL A 333 -13.41 18.18 -4.38
N GLN A 334 -14.23 18.55 -5.37
CA GLN A 334 -15.45 17.83 -5.69
C GLN A 334 -15.13 16.73 -6.71
N LEU A 335 -15.55 15.50 -6.41
CA LEU A 335 -15.38 14.33 -7.26
C LEU A 335 -16.75 13.88 -7.79
N THR A 336 -16.96 13.95 -9.09
CA THR A 336 -18.20 13.49 -9.75
C THR A 336 -17.93 12.22 -10.54
N ALA A 337 -18.45 11.09 -10.06
CA ALA A 337 -18.30 9.79 -10.68
C ALA A 337 -19.39 9.53 -11.72
N MET A 338 -19.00 9.01 -12.88
CA MET A 338 -19.86 8.71 -14.02
C MET A 338 -19.42 7.40 -14.68
N PRO A 339 -20.34 6.65 -15.33
CA PRO A 339 -19.96 5.53 -16.16
C PRO A 339 -19.27 6.05 -17.43
N LYS A 340 -18.18 5.39 -17.82
CA LYS A 340 -17.51 5.60 -19.10
C LYS A 340 -18.15 4.68 -20.13
N ARG A 341 -18.80 5.25 -21.14
CA ARG A 341 -19.32 4.46 -22.27
C ARG A 341 -18.13 3.91 -23.08
N PRO A 342 -18.21 2.67 -23.59
CA PRO A 342 -17.25 2.18 -24.56
C PRO A 342 -17.23 3.11 -25.78
N GLU A 343 -16.05 3.48 -26.26
CA GLU A 343 -15.93 4.07 -27.60
C GLU A 343 -16.29 2.99 -28.62
N GLU A 344 -17.22 3.29 -29.54
CA GLU A 344 -17.70 2.38 -30.60
C GLU A 344 -16.65 2.10 -31.68
#